data_AF-A0A955XG65-F1
#
_entry.id   AF-A0A955XG65-F1
#
_cell.length_a   1.000
_cell.length_b   1.000
_cell.length_c   1.000
_cell.angle_alpha   90.00
_cell.angle_beta   90.00
_cell.angle_gamma   90.00
#
_symmetry.space_group_name_H-M   'P 1'
#
loop_
_entity.id
_entity.type
_entity.pdbx_description
1 polymer ?
#
loop_
_entity_poly.entity_id
_entity_poly.type
_entity_poly.pdbx_seq_one_letter_code
_entity_poly.pdbx_strand_id
1 'polypeptide(L)'
;MRALTATLLLTAVLGCSATGRTPTAGAPPPVGMGCEGPAYPAPATSQYILPYAPGLRFPTGLTNCSSSFHGAGEGDQYAYDFNMPVGTPFIAMRAGRVAKVVNDQPDEGEDGGAGNFLVIDHEDGTFGLYYHSPKGGIAVAVGAEVEQGA
;
A
#
# COMPACT_ATOMS: atom_id res chain seq x y z
N MET A 1 11.40 -68.91 43.19
CA MET A 1 11.21 -67.44 43.10
C MET A 1 11.84 -66.97 41.79
N ARG A 2 11.02 -66.56 40.81
CA ARG A 2 11.49 -66.02 39.53
C ARG A 2 11.08 -64.55 39.49
N ALA A 3 12.06 -63.65 39.58
CA ALA A 3 11.83 -62.22 39.44
C ALA A 3 11.60 -61.90 37.96
N LEU A 4 10.40 -61.42 37.62
CA LEU A 4 10.15 -60.80 36.33
C LEU A 4 10.70 -59.37 36.37
N THR A 5 11.80 -59.14 35.66
CA THR A 5 12.25 -57.80 35.26
C THR A 5 11.35 -57.31 34.13
N ALA A 6 10.41 -56.42 34.44
CA ALA A 6 9.64 -55.68 33.45
C ALA A 6 10.41 -54.40 33.10
N THR A 7 11.14 -54.42 31.99
CA THR A 7 11.78 -53.22 31.43
C THR A 7 10.69 -52.38 30.76
N LEU A 8 10.25 -51.32 31.44
CA LEU A 8 9.33 -50.34 30.88
C LEU A 8 10.08 -49.48 29.84
N LEU A 9 9.98 -49.87 28.57
CA LEU A 9 10.49 -49.07 27.45
C LEU A 9 9.47 -47.96 27.14
N LEU A 10 9.65 -46.78 27.74
CA LEU A 10 8.84 -45.61 27.43
C LEU A 10 9.38 -44.97 26.15
N THR A 11 8.86 -45.36 24.99
CA THR A 11 9.09 -44.64 23.73
C THR A 11 8.29 -43.34 23.74
N ALA A 12 8.97 -42.23 23.96
CA ALA A 12 8.42 -40.89 23.76
C ALA A 12 8.15 -40.66 22.27
N VAL A 13 6.91 -40.34 21.91
CA VAL A 13 6.59 -39.74 20.61
C VAL A 13 6.25 -38.28 20.88
N LEU A 14 7.26 -37.41 20.80
CA LEU A 14 7.03 -35.97 20.69
C LEU A 14 6.48 -35.70 19.29
N GLY A 15 5.16 -35.55 19.18
CA GLY A 15 4.52 -35.02 17.98
C GLY A 15 4.74 -33.52 17.90
N CYS A 16 5.78 -33.07 17.18
CA CYS A 16 5.84 -31.70 16.70
C CYS A 16 4.86 -31.54 15.54
N SER A 17 3.66 -31.06 15.79
CA SER A 17 2.80 -30.53 14.72
C SER A 17 3.34 -29.18 14.27
N ALA A 18 4.42 -29.20 13.48
CA ALA A 18 4.72 -28.08 12.60
C ALA A 18 3.73 -28.19 11.44
N THR A 19 2.72 -27.32 11.42
CA THR A 19 1.95 -27.02 10.22
C THR A 19 2.87 -26.35 9.19
N GLY A 20 3.71 -27.16 8.57
CA GLY A 20 4.54 -26.76 7.44
C GLY A 20 3.61 -26.50 6.25
N ARG A 21 3.26 -25.23 6.03
CA ARG A 21 2.73 -24.79 4.74
C ARG A 21 3.85 -24.97 3.73
N THR A 22 3.72 -25.97 2.85
CA THR A 22 4.58 -26.12 1.68
C THR A 22 4.43 -24.86 0.82
N PRO A 23 5.49 -24.08 0.56
CA PRO A 23 5.39 -22.96 -0.37
C PRO A 23 5.21 -23.54 -1.77
N THR A 24 4.07 -23.25 -2.41
CA THR A 24 3.90 -23.51 -3.85
C THR A 24 4.94 -22.69 -4.61
N ALA A 25 5.87 -23.39 -5.27
CA ALA A 25 6.84 -22.79 -6.17
C ALA A 25 6.08 -22.03 -7.27
N GLY A 26 6.29 -20.70 -7.32
CA GLY A 26 5.65 -19.80 -8.29
C GLY A 26 4.90 -18.61 -7.67
N ALA A 27 4.67 -18.59 -6.36
CA ALA A 27 4.10 -17.41 -5.72
C ALA A 27 5.18 -16.31 -5.57
N PRO A 28 4.92 -15.05 -6.01
CA PRO A 28 5.76 -13.93 -5.59
C PRO A 28 5.80 -13.87 -4.06
N PRO A 29 6.87 -13.32 -3.46
CA PRO A 29 6.97 -13.21 -2.00
C PRO A 29 5.71 -12.51 -1.46
N PRO A 30 5.25 -12.84 -0.23
CA PRO A 30 4.11 -12.16 0.35
C PRO A 30 4.46 -10.68 0.47
N VAL A 31 3.88 -9.87 -0.41
CA VAL A 31 3.80 -8.43 -0.22
C VAL A 31 3.08 -8.26 1.12
N GLY A 32 3.64 -7.44 2.03
CA GLY A 32 3.20 -7.31 3.42
C GLY A 32 1.68 -7.37 3.51
N MET A 33 1.14 -8.20 4.42
CA MET A 33 -0.28 -8.52 4.48
C MET A 33 -1.07 -7.20 4.41
N GLY A 34 -1.65 -6.95 3.22
CA GLY A 34 -2.51 -5.81 3.02
C GLY A 34 -3.70 -5.90 3.96
N CYS A 35 -4.61 -4.94 3.86
CA CYS A 35 -5.79 -4.94 4.71
C CYS A 35 -6.55 -6.27 4.65
N GLU A 36 -7.00 -6.74 5.81
CA GLU A 36 -7.79 -7.96 5.91
C GLU A 36 -9.18 -7.74 5.30
N GLY A 37 -9.59 -8.62 4.38
CA GLY A 37 -10.94 -8.63 3.79
C GLY A 37 -11.00 -8.20 2.32
N PRO A 38 -10.42 -7.05 1.91
CA PRO A 38 -10.43 -6.62 0.51
C PRO A 38 -9.75 -7.62 -0.43
N ALA A 39 -10.42 -7.87 -1.55
CA ALA A 39 -9.81 -8.55 -2.70
C ALA A 39 -9.30 -7.50 -3.67
N TYR A 40 -7.98 -7.46 -3.89
CA TYR A 40 -7.36 -6.60 -4.89
C TYR A 40 -7.38 -7.30 -6.25
N PRO A 41 -7.84 -6.65 -7.34
CA PRO A 41 -7.77 -7.23 -8.67
C PRO A 41 -6.32 -7.45 -9.09
N ALA A 42 -6.10 -8.31 -10.08
CA ALA A 42 -4.79 -8.42 -10.70
C ALA A 42 -4.37 -7.04 -11.26
N PRO A 43 -3.10 -6.64 -11.15
CA PRO A 43 -2.64 -5.33 -11.64
C PRO A 43 -3.01 -5.07 -13.12
N ALA A 44 -3.00 -6.11 -13.96
CA ALA A 44 -3.34 -6.03 -15.38
C ALA A 44 -4.81 -5.65 -15.65
N THR A 45 -5.69 -5.78 -14.67
CA THR A 45 -7.12 -5.44 -14.77
C THR A 45 -7.52 -4.30 -13.81
N SER A 46 -6.54 -3.69 -13.14
CA SER A 46 -6.78 -2.56 -12.25
C SER A 46 -7.26 -1.35 -13.06
N GLN A 47 -8.21 -0.60 -12.52
CA GLN A 47 -8.61 0.71 -13.06
C GLN A 47 -7.58 1.80 -12.75
N TYR A 48 -6.61 1.51 -11.89
CA TYR A 48 -5.55 2.42 -11.45
C TYR A 48 -4.20 1.99 -12.01
N ILE A 49 -3.42 2.97 -12.47
CA ILE A 49 -1.98 2.84 -12.73
C ILE A 49 -1.17 3.39 -11.56
N LEU A 50 0.14 3.18 -11.57
CA LEU A 50 1.05 3.81 -10.61
C LEU A 50 1.09 5.35 -10.81
N PRO A 51 1.29 6.15 -9.75
CA PRO A 51 1.22 7.61 -9.82
C PRO A 51 2.47 8.25 -10.44
N TYR A 52 3.24 7.52 -11.24
CA TYR A 52 4.47 8.01 -11.86
C TYR A 52 4.64 7.43 -13.26
N ALA A 53 5.46 8.10 -14.08
CA ALA A 53 5.64 7.75 -15.48
C ALA A 53 6.00 6.26 -15.71
N PRO A 54 5.46 5.62 -16.77
CA PRO A 54 5.76 4.23 -17.09
C PRO A 54 7.26 3.95 -17.19
N GLY A 55 7.70 2.82 -16.64
CA GLY A 55 9.11 2.40 -16.63
C GLY A 55 9.91 2.88 -15.43
N LEU A 56 9.36 3.81 -14.63
CA LEU A 56 9.93 4.17 -13.33
C LEU A 56 9.60 3.11 -12.27
N ARG A 57 10.44 3.05 -11.23
CA ARG A 57 10.25 2.20 -10.05
C ARG A 57 10.76 2.91 -8.82
N PHE A 58 9.99 2.85 -7.74
CA PHE A 58 10.34 3.42 -6.46
C PHE A 58 10.07 2.40 -5.34
N PRO A 59 10.88 2.39 -4.28
CA PRO A 59 10.55 1.63 -3.08
C PRO A 59 9.24 2.14 -2.47
N THR A 60 8.40 1.24 -1.97
CA THR A 60 7.27 1.60 -1.12
C THR A 60 7.76 1.82 0.31
N GLY A 61 7.48 2.98 0.88
CA GLY A 61 7.76 3.30 2.28
C GLY A 61 6.69 2.73 3.20
N LEU A 62 5.44 3.18 3.03
CA LEU A 62 4.25 2.64 3.67
C LEU A 62 3.34 1.98 2.64
N THR A 63 2.64 0.93 3.06
CA THR A 63 1.67 0.17 2.24
C THR A 63 0.35 0.03 2.99
N ASN A 64 -0.68 -0.44 2.32
CA ASN A 64 -2.00 -0.62 2.92
C ASN A 64 -1.96 -1.53 4.16
N CYS A 65 -2.60 -1.09 5.25
CA CYS A 65 -2.64 -1.77 6.55
C CYS A 65 -1.26 -2.13 7.11
N SER A 66 -0.24 -1.33 6.81
CA SER A 66 1.12 -1.54 7.31
C SER A 66 1.32 -0.98 8.72
N SER A 67 1.70 0.28 8.85
CA SER A 67 1.97 0.94 10.13
C SER A 67 1.68 2.44 10.07
N SER A 68 1.85 3.16 11.19
CA SER A 68 1.54 4.60 11.28
C SER A 68 0.09 4.88 10.88
N PHE A 69 -0.18 5.99 10.19
CA PHE A 69 -1.49 6.36 9.64
C PHE A 69 -2.04 5.36 8.61
N HIS A 70 -1.21 4.43 8.10
CA HIS A 70 -1.64 3.35 7.21
C HIS A 70 -1.97 2.07 7.99
N GLY A 71 -2.04 2.10 9.33
CA GLY A 71 -2.43 0.95 10.14
C GLY A 71 -3.88 0.52 9.91
N ALA A 72 -4.20 -0.74 10.23
CA ALA A 72 -5.58 -1.23 10.14
C ALA A 72 -6.51 -0.45 11.09
N GLY A 73 -7.63 0.05 10.55
CA GLY A 73 -8.59 0.90 11.23
C GLY A 73 -8.31 2.41 11.12
N GLU A 74 -7.15 2.81 10.59
CA GLU A 74 -6.77 4.21 10.41
C GLU A 74 -7.37 4.82 9.14
N GLY A 75 -7.43 6.15 9.08
CA GLY A 75 -8.01 6.89 7.95
C GLY A 75 -7.33 6.59 6.61
N ASP A 76 -6.01 6.41 6.62
CA ASP A 76 -5.20 6.19 5.43
C ASP A 76 -4.79 4.71 5.28
N GLN A 77 -5.52 3.78 5.91
CA GLN A 77 -5.20 2.35 5.90
C GLN A 77 -5.08 1.74 4.49
N TYR A 78 -5.64 2.37 3.45
CA TYR A 78 -5.55 1.91 2.06
C TYR A 78 -4.53 2.66 1.21
N ALA A 79 -3.81 3.62 1.79
CA ALA A 79 -2.84 4.44 1.08
C ALA A 79 -1.50 3.72 0.86
N TYR A 80 -0.74 4.24 -0.09
CA TYR A 80 0.60 3.77 -0.44
C TYR A 80 1.52 4.97 -0.58
N ASP A 81 2.66 4.89 0.12
CA ASP A 81 3.71 5.90 0.01
C ASP A 81 4.84 5.36 -0.84
N PHE A 82 5.16 6.09 -1.90
CA PHE A 82 6.28 5.79 -2.77
C PHE A 82 7.44 6.73 -2.44
N ASN A 83 8.61 6.15 -2.15
CA ASN A 83 9.82 6.91 -1.84
C ASN A 83 10.41 7.50 -3.13
N MET A 84 9.81 8.58 -3.60
CA MET A 84 10.21 9.34 -4.79
C MET A 84 11.11 10.52 -4.39
N PRO A 85 12.11 10.88 -5.20
CA PRO A 85 12.81 12.15 -5.03
C PRO A 85 11.82 13.32 -5.09
N VAL A 86 12.00 14.33 -4.21
CA VAL A 86 11.18 15.54 -4.22
C VAL A 86 11.23 16.22 -5.60
N GLY A 87 10.07 16.65 -6.08
CA GLY A 87 9.92 17.27 -7.41
C GLY A 87 9.82 16.28 -8.57
N THR A 88 9.82 14.96 -8.31
CA THR A 88 9.46 13.97 -9.33
C THR A 88 8.03 14.22 -9.81
N PRO A 89 7.78 14.36 -11.13
CA PRO A 89 6.42 14.47 -11.64
C PRO A 89 5.60 13.23 -11.29
N PHE A 90 4.41 13.45 -10.77
CA PHE A 90 3.40 12.41 -10.59
C PHE A 90 2.29 12.59 -11.63
N ILE A 91 1.57 11.51 -11.90
CA ILE A 91 0.50 11.47 -12.90
C ILE A 91 -0.81 10.99 -12.28
N ALA A 92 -1.93 11.31 -12.93
CA ALA A 92 -3.24 10.83 -12.47
C ALA A 92 -3.34 9.30 -12.59
N MET A 93 -3.49 8.60 -11.46
CA MET A 93 -3.63 7.15 -11.41
C MET A 93 -4.89 6.65 -12.11
N ARG A 94 -5.94 7.47 -12.15
CA ARG A 94 -7.23 7.19 -12.79
C ARG A 94 -7.86 8.53 -13.20
N ALA A 95 -8.54 8.53 -14.34
CA ALA A 95 -9.20 9.72 -14.88
C ALA A 95 -10.27 10.30 -13.93
N GLY A 96 -10.55 11.58 -14.05
CA GLY A 96 -11.60 12.25 -13.29
C GLY A 96 -11.45 13.77 -13.26
N ARG A 97 -12.21 14.41 -12.37
CA ARG A 97 -12.21 15.86 -12.17
C ARG A 97 -11.42 16.24 -10.93
N VAL A 98 -10.54 17.23 -11.03
CA VAL A 98 -9.84 17.79 -9.87
C VAL A 98 -10.84 18.50 -8.96
N ALA A 99 -11.14 17.90 -7.80
CA ALA A 99 -12.13 18.39 -6.84
C ALA A 99 -11.54 19.36 -5.80
N LYS A 100 -10.25 19.21 -5.48
CA LYS A 100 -9.56 20.06 -4.50
C LYS A 100 -8.08 20.16 -4.82
N VAL A 101 -7.49 21.33 -4.58
CA VAL A 101 -6.06 21.59 -4.67
C VAL A 101 -5.64 22.46 -3.49
N VAL A 102 -4.56 22.07 -2.82
CA VAL A 102 -3.81 22.89 -1.87
C VAL A 102 -2.36 22.87 -2.34
N ASN A 103 -1.81 24.03 -2.73
CA ASN A 103 -0.53 24.09 -3.45
C ASN A 103 0.39 25.25 -3.02
N ASP A 104 0.13 25.87 -1.87
CA ASP A 104 0.93 27.00 -1.34
C ASP A 104 1.43 26.77 0.10
N GLN A 105 1.24 25.56 0.66
CA GLN A 105 1.74 25.20 1.98
C GLN A 105 3.27 25.02 1.94
N PRO A 106 3.99 25.26 3.05
CA PRO A 106 5.38 24.86 3.19
C PRO A 106 5.57 23.37 2.89
N ASP A 107 6.75 23.01 2.39
CA ASP A 107 7.09 21.61 2.14
C ASP A 107 7.06 20.82 3.45
N GLU A 108 6.70 19.55 3.36
CA GLU A 108 6.61 18.70 4.54
C GLU A 108 7.96 18.59 5.23
N GLY A 109 7.98 19.00 6.49
CA GLY A 109 9.19 19.07 7.30
C GLY A 109 9.16 20.16 8.36
N GLU A 110 8.38 21.24 8.15
CA GLU A 110 8.30 22.34 9.12
C GLU A 110 7.21 22.14 10.19
N ASP A 111 6.03 21.60 9.85
CA ASP A 111 4.89 21.51 10.78
C ASP A 111 4.19 20.13 10.87
N GLY A 112 4.65 19.11 10.12
CA GLY A 112 4.09 17.75 10.17
C GLY A 112 2.66 17.58 9.61
N GLY A 113 2.16 18.55 8.84
CA GLY A 113 0.88 18.46 8.14
C GLY A 113 0.98 17.76 6.77
N ALA A 114 -0.18 17.52 6.14
CA ALA A 114 -0.32 16.83 4.84
C ALA A 114 0.21 17.60 3.61
N GLY A 115 0.99 18.66 3.84
CA GLY A 115 1.66 19.43 2.80
C GLY A 115 0.74 19.97 1.71
N ASN A 116 1.21 19.90 0.48
CA ASN A 116 0.43 20.23 -0.71
C ASN A 116 -0.16 18.95 -1.29
N PHE A 117 -1.43 19.04 -1.68
CA PHE A 117 -2.19 17.87 -2.12
C PHE A 117 -3.28 18.24 -3.12
N LEU A 118 -3.74 17.24 -3.86
CA LEU A 118 -4.97 17.34 -4.63
C LEU A 118 -5.86 16.12 -4.43
N VAL A 119 -7.13 16.31 -4.77
CA VAL A 119 -8.15 15.26 -4.79
C VAL A 119 -8.78 15.22 -6.17
N ILE A 120 -8.87 14.03 -6.75
CA ILE A 120 -9.57 13.75 -8.00
C ILE A 120 -10.86 13.00 -7.67
N ASP A 121 -12.00 13.54 -8.10
CA ASP A 121 -13.29 12.85 -8.11
C ASP A 121 -13.38 11.99 -9.37
N HIS A 122 -13.59 10.68 -9.20
CA HIS A 122 -13.73 9.73 -10.31
C HIS A 122 -15.16 9.64 -10.85
N GLU A 123 -16.09 10.43 -10.33
CA GLU A 123 -17.50 10.52 -10.71
C GLU A 123 -18.31 9.23 -10.45
N ASP A 124 -17.75 8.28 -9.72
CA ASP A 124 -18.39 7.03 -9.29
C ASP A 124 -18.55 6.93 -7.75
N GLY A 125 -18.38 8.07 -7.06
CA GLY A 125 -18.37 8.15 -5.60
C GLY A 125 -17.04 7.77 -4.96
N THR A 126 -15.99 7.48 -5.75
CA THR A 126 -14.62 7.27 -5.27
C THR A 126 -13.73 8.47 -5.56
N PHE A 127 -12.70 8.66 -4.74
CA PHE A 127 -11.75 9.76 -4.86
C PHE A 127 -10.31 9.24 -4.85
N GLY A 128 -9.47 9.83 -5.69
CA GLY A 128 -8.02 9.65 -5.65
C GLY A 128 -7.37 10.81 -4.90
N LEU A 129 -6.58 10.51 -3.86
CA LEU A 129 -5.91 11.50 -3.03
C LEU A 129 -4.40 11.45 -3.31
N TYR A 130 -3.79 12.62 -3.49
CA TYR A 130 -2.36 12.75 -3.82
C TYR A 130 -1.77 13.76 -2.84
N TYR A 131 -0.91 13.31 -1.93
CA TYR A 131 -0.32 14.11 -0.86
C TYR A 131 1.18 14.34 -1.06
N HIS A 132 1.77 15.11 -0.16
CA HIS A 132 3.21 15.29 -0.05
C HIS A 132 3.87 15.95 -1.27
N SER A 133 3.09 16.72 -2.06
CA SER A 133 3.65 17.53 -3.14
C SER A 133 4.46 18.69 -2.53
N PRO A 134 5.59 19.08 -3.15
CA PRO A 134 6.23 20.33 -2.79
C PRO A 134 5.32 21.52 -3.14
N LYS A 135 5.59 22.66 -2.52
CA LYS A 135 4.93 23.95 -2.78
C LYS A 135 5.00 24.29 -4.26
N GLY A 136 3.86 24.57 -4.87
CA GLY A 136 3.76 24.83 -6.31
C GLY A 136 3.99 23.60 -7.20
N GLY A 137 4.11 22.40 -6.64
CA GLY A 137 4.36 21.16 -7.38
C GLY A 137 3.15 20.61 -8.15
N ILE A 138 1.94 21.09 -7.85
CA ILE A 138 0.71 20.66 -8.52
C ILE A 138 0.44 21.58 -9.73
N ALA A 139 0.43 21.00 -10.93
CA ALA A 139 0.29 21.75 -12.19
C ALA A 139 -1.18 22.00 -12.62
N VAL A 140 -2.15 21.37 -11.95
CA VAL A 140 -3.57 21.44 -12.31
C VAL A 140 -4.37 22.29 -11.32
N ALA A 141 -5.52 22.79 -11.76
CA ALA A 141 -6.44 23.59 -10.96
C ALA A 141 -7.75 22.84 -10.68
N VAL A 142 -8.46 23.27 -9.63
CA VAL A 142 -9.81 22.76 -9.32
C VAL A 142 -10.73 22.93 -10.54
N GLY A 143 -11.49 21.88 -10.84
CA GLY A 143 -12.41 21.80 -11.98
C GLY A 143 -11.82 21.22 -13.25
N ALA A 144 -10.49 21.09 -13.36
CA ALA A 144 -9.84 20.47 -14.52
C ALA A 144 -10.22 18.99 -14.65
N GLU A 145 -10.46 18.55 -15.89
CA GLU A 145 -10.51 17.13 -16.26
C GLU A 145 -9.10 16.61 -16.45
N VAL A 146 -8.81 15.43 -15.93
CA VAL A 146 -7.55 14.74 -16.16
C VAL A 146 -7.82 13.32 -16.66
N GLU A 147 -7.07 12.92 -17.67
CA GLU A 147 -7.06 11.54 -18.16
C GLU A 147 -6.15 10.68 -17.28
N GLN A 148 -6.33 9.37 -17.30
CA GLN A 148 -5.39 8.46 -16.65
C GLN A 148 -4.00 8.62 -17.29
N GLY A 149 -3.00 8.90 -16.45
CA GLY A 149 -1.61 9.11 -16.85
C GLY A 149 -1.27 10.53 -17.33
N ALA A 150 -2.21 11.48 -17.22
CA ALA A 150 -1.96 12.91 -17.43
C ALA A 150 -1.11 13.52 -16.30
#